data_AF-A0A7Y7NHI8-F1
#
_entry.id   AF-A0A7Y7NHI8-F1
#
_cell.length_a   1.000
_cell.length_b   1.000
_cell.length_c   1.000
_cell.angle_alpha   90.00
_cell.angle_beta   90.00
_cell.angle_gamma   90.00
#
_symmetry.space_group_name_H-M   'P 1'
#
loop_
_entity.id
_entity.type
_entity.pdbx_description
1 polymer ?
#
loop_
_entity_poly.entity_id
_entity_poly.type
_entity_poly.pdbx_seq_one_letter_code
_entity_poly.pdbx_strand_id
1 'polypeptide(L)'
;MKKIFIGILISLLIISKANADRIYIVNNSGYNYAGTELINAIIANGHVVTVGISIPNGITTSCIDPINGYDMICLFGNSDYSSFLNQIRSFIDCGGKVFYQYEVTCCPNSSIGASFIASSLTGLNIIPNSNASIAGSIYPPGWYTSLQDECISIFGNAYKGLDGIPIANQINAIGIMNNASPLPSVCSNFGFYFSTTDFVGTAHNGAFFGLGDINIFYDGYEPFWNGGTTAVNMDVINFFFPNNNSKCNLFPVGCILGNPSEINPSNNYNNFTVTPNPFNDFINIEFPNLDSQVSRIILYDILGNVIFDITNISNNNYTIGTSEIPQGFYILEIHGQNKRIIRKIIKE
;
A
#
# COMPACT_ATOMS: atom_id res chain seq x y z
N MET A 1 44.58 33.53 -33.43
CA MET A 1 44.52 33.40 -31.95
C MET A 1 43.29 32.58 -31.58
N LYS A 2 43.48 31.30 -31.22
CA LYS A 2 42.42 30.41 -30.74
C LYS A 2 42.11 30.76 -29.28
N LYS A 3 40.87 31.15 -28.98
CA LYS A 3 40.37 31.19 -27.60
C LYS A 3 39.73 29.84 -27.31
N ILE A 4 40.37 29.07 -26.43
CA ILE A 4 39.84 27.82 -25.90
C ILE A 4 38.88 28.19 -24.77
N PHE A 5 37.59 27.96 -24.99
CA PHE A 5 36.56 28.05 -23.96
C PHE A 5 36.56 26.71 -23.21
N ILE A 6 37.15 26.66 -22.01
CA ILE A 6 36.99 25.55 -21.09
C ILE A 6 35.66 25.77 -20.38
N GLY A 7 34.59 25.20 -20.95
CA GLY A 7 33.31 25.06 -20.27
C GLY A 7 33.42 23.96 -19.24
N ILE A 8 33.42 24.34 -17.96
CA ILE A 8 33.29 23.43 -16.82
C ILE A 8 31.90 22.81 -16.90
N LEU A 9 31.82 21.58 -17.43
CA LEU A 9 30.63 20.74 -17.35
C LEU A 9 30.67 20.05 -15.98
N ILE A 10 30.22 20.74 -14.93
CA ILE A 10 29.82 20.05 -13.70
C ILE A 10 28.52 19.33 -14.06
N SER A 11 28.64 18.10 -14.53
CA SER A 11 27.54 17.16 -14.47
C SER A 11 27.22 16.98 -12.99
N LEU A 12 26.22 17.71 -12.51
CA LEU A 12 25.43 17.30 -11.36
C LEU A 12 24.82 15.96 -11.72
N LEU A 13 25.61 14.90 -11.52
CA LEU A 13 25.09 13.57 -11.21
C LEU A 13 24.36 13.75 -9.88
N ILE A 14 23.15 14.29 -9.95
CA ILE A 14 22.10 13.90 -9.01
C ILE A 14 21.89 12.44 -9.35
N ILE A 15 22.74 11.58 -8.78
CA ILE A 15 22.35 10.21 -8.53
C ILE A 15 21.09 10.40 -7.71
N SER A 16 19.92 10.25 -8.33
CA SER A 16 18.68 10.04 -7.61
C SER A 16 18.90 8.72 -6.91
N LYS A 17 19.59 8.79 -5.76
CA LYS A 17 19.80 7.66 -4.89
C LYS A 17 18.39 7.29 -4.53
N ALA A 18 17.93 6.18 -5.10
CA ALA A 18 16.65 5.56 -4.82
C ALA A 18 16.29 5.85 -3.36
N ASN A 19 15.18 6.56 -3.13
CA ASN A 19 14.69 6.91 -1.81
C ASN A 19 14.50 5.61 -1.02
N ALA A 20 15.52 5.21 -0.28
CA ALA A 20 15.40 4.21 0.75
C ALA A 20 14.28 4.67 1.69
N ASP A 21 13.28 3.81 1.96
CA ASP A 21 12.24 4.17 2.90
C ASP A 21 12.88 4.46 4.26
N ARG A 22 12.47 5.57 4.87
CA ARG A 22 12.85 5.93 6.24
C ARG A 22 11.83 5.33 7.17
N ILE A 23 12.25 4.34 7.95
CA ILE A 23 11.40 3.55 8.83
C ILE A 23 11.69 3.93 10.28
N TYR A 24 10.64 4.30 11.02
CA TYR A 24 10.72 4.49 12.46
C TYR A 24 10.12 3.29 13.18
N ILE A 25 10.94 2.54 13.92
CA ILE A 25 10.51 1.39 14.70
C ILE A 25 10.31 1.82 16.15
N VAL A 26 9.07 1.74 16.63
CA VAL A 26 8.73 1.79 18.05
C VAL A 26 8.87 0.38 18.61
N ASN A 27 9.96 0.13 19.33
CA ASN A 27 10.35 -1.21 19.77
C ASN A 27 10.27 -1.32 21.30
N ASN A 28 9.14 -1.78 21.81
CA ASN A 28 9.00 -2.08 23.24
C ASN A 28 9.47 -3.51 23.54
N SER A 29 9.87 -3.75 24.79
CA SER A 29 10.32 -5.07 25.23
C SER A 29 9.15 -6.08 25.31
N GLY A 30 9.49 -7.36 25.41
CA GLY A 30 8.53 -8.46 25.52
C GLY A 30 8.42 -9.25 24.22
N TYR A 31 7.37 -10.07 24.09
CA TYR A 31 7.08 -10.81 22.86
C TYR A 31 6.90 -9.86 21.67
N ASN A 32 7.22 -10.34 20.47
CA ASN A 32 7.07 -9.58 19.22
C ASN A 32 7.90 -8.29 19.13
N TYR A 33 8.98 -8.15 19.90
CA TYR A 33 9.92 -7.05 19.71
C TYR A 33 10.70 -7.22 18.39
N ALA A 34 11.12 -6.12 17.79
CA ALA A 34 12.00 -6.13 16.62
C ALA A 34 13.44 -6.47 17.05
N GLY A 35 13.86 -7.72 16.82
CA GLY A 35 15.23 -8.17 17.07
C GLY A 35 16.27 -7.50 16.16
N THR A 36 17.54 -7.61 16.53
CA THR A 36 18.67 -7.04 15.76
C THR A 36 18.74 -7.62 14.36
N GLU A 37 18.43 -8.90 14.20
CA GLU A 37 18.41 -9.65 12.95
C GLU A 37 17.39 -9.05 11.96
N LEU A 38 16.20 -8.74 12.45
CA LEU A 38 15.16 -8.06 11.67
C LEU A 38 15.61 -6.67 11.23
N ILE A 39 16.09 -5.86 12.19
CA ILE A 39 16.54 -4.50 11.90
C ILE A 39 17.64 -4.53 10.84
N ASN A 40 18.59 -5.47 10.98
CA ASN A 40 19.66 -5.67 10.01
C ASN A 40 19.13 -6.14 8.65
N ALA A 41 18.11 -7.00 8.59
CA ALA A 41 17.51 -7.43 7.33
C ALA A 41 16.79 -6.29 6.61
N ILE A 42 16.06 -5.44 7.34
CA ILE A 42 15.42 -4.23 6.78
C ILE A 42 16.48 -3.27 6.23
N ILE A 43 17.57 -3.04 6.98
CA ILE A 43 18.70 -2.20 6.53
C ILE A 43 19.40 -2.83 5.31
N ALA A 44 19.65 -4.15 5.34
CA ALA A 44 20.22 -4.89 4.22
C ALA A 44 19.32 -4.84 2.97
N ASN A 45 18.02 -4.67 3.16
CA ASN A 45 17.07 -4.45 2.08
C ASN A 45 17.13 -3.05 1.47
N GLY A 46 18.01 -2.18 1.98
CA GLY A 46 18.27 -0.85 1.47
C GLY A 46 17.56 0.28 2.22
N HIS A 47 16.90 0.00 3.34
CA HIS A 47 16.14 1.00 4.11
C HIS A 47 16.97 1.72 5.17
N VAL A 48 16.50 2.90 5.59
CA VAL A 48 17.07 3.64 6.73
C VAL A 48 16.18 3.44 7.94
N VAL A 49 16.72 2.88 9.02
CA VAL A 49 15.95 2.55 10.22
C VAL A 49 16.37 3.41 11.41
N THR A 50 15.39 4.05 12.04
CA THR A 50 15.51 4.67 13.37
C THR A 50 14.72 3.85 14.37
N VAL A 51 15.26 3.62 15.57
CA VAL A 51 14.59 2.84 16.62
C VAL A 51 14.37 3.72 17.85
N GLY A 52 13.17 3.67 18.42
CA GLY A 52 12.81 4.33 19.69
C GLY A 52 11.80 3.50 20.47
N ILE A 53 11.41 3.99 21.65
CA ILE A 53 10.43 3.32 22.55
C ILE A 53 9.04 3.97 22.53
N SER A 54 8.90 5.11 21.83
CA SER A 54 7.65 5.85 21.67
C SER A 54 7.62 6.55 20.31
N ILE A 55 6.42 6.96 19.88
CA ILE A 55 6.25 7.82 18.71
C ILE A 55 6.63 9.27 19.10
N PRO A 56 7.62 9.89 18.43
CA PRO A 56 8.02 11.27 18.70
C PRO A 56 6.88 12.25 18.46
N ASN A 57 6.83 13.31 19.27
CA ASN A 57 5.94 14.44 19.00
C ASN A 57 6.33 15.10 17.67
N GLY A 58 5.33 15.38 16.84
CA GLY A 58 5.55 15.98 15.51
C GLY A 58 6.19 15.03 14.50
N ILE A 59 6.16 13.71 14.73
CA ILE A 59 6.51 12.76 13.68
C ILE A 59 5.69 13.08 12.42
N THR A 60 6.35 13.10 11.28
CA THR A 60 5.74 13.45 10.00
C THR A 60 6.30 12.57 8.90
N THR A 61 5.64 12.61 7.75
CA THR A 61 6.03 11.76 6.63
C THR A 61 7.19 12.37 5.85
N SER A 62 7.92 11.51 5.14
CA SER A 62 8.95 11.92 4.19
C SER A 62 8.40 12.81 3.07
N CYS A 63 7.10 12.69 2.76
CA CYS A 63 6.35 13.55 1.85
C CYS A 63 6.36 15.02 2.31
N ILE A 64 6.23 15.23 3.62
CA ILE A 64 6.10 16.55 4.23
C ILE A 64 7.47 17.09 4.63
N ASP A 65 8.33 16.25 5.20
CA ASP A 65 9.72 16.57 5.51
C ASP A 65 10.68 15.58 4.81
N PRO A 66 11.19 15.93 3.62
CA PRO A 66 12.14 15.09 2.88
C PRO A 66 13.46 14.82 3.61
N ILE A 67 13.80 15.57 4.67
CA ILE A 67 15.08 15.47 5.39
C ILE A 67 14.93 14.69 6.69
N ASN A 68 13.86 14.92 7.47
CA ASN A 68 13.67 14.30 8.79
C ASN A 68 12.40 13.44 8.94
N GLY A 69 11.49 13.45 7.96
CA GLY A 69 10.28 12.62 7.98
C GLY A 69 10.53 11.12 7.79
N TYR A 70 9.48 10.33 7.92
CA TYR A 70 9.51 8.87 7.77
C TYR A 70 8.47 8.40 6.75
N ASP A 71 8.76 7.33 6.02
CA ASP A 71 7.80 6.69 5.11
C ASP A 71 6.87 5.73 5.88
N MET A 72 7.40 5.13 6.94
CA MET A 72 6.69 4.10 7.71
C MET A 72 7.00 4.15 9.20
N ILE A 73 5.97 3.88 10.01
CA ILE A 73 6.09 3.59 11.45
C ILE A 73 5.80 2.11 11.68
N CYS A 74 6.64 1.44 12.45
CA CYS A 74 6.39 0.08 12.90
C CYS A 74 6.20 0.04 14.41
N LEU A 75 5.15 -0.63 14.86
CA LEU A 75 4.83 -0.83 16.26
C LEU A 75 5.12 -2.28 16.63
N PHE A 76 6.13 -2.50 17.46
CA PHE A 76 6.62 -3.80 17.87
C PHE A 76 6.71 -3.92 19.39
N GLY A 77 6.64 -5.16 19.86
CA GLY A 77 6.62 -5.48 21.27
C GLY A 77 5.21 -5.62 21.81
N ASN A 78 5.12 -6.13 23.04
CA ASN A 78 3.86 -6.24 23.73
C ASN A 78 3.49 -4.88 24.37
N SER A 79 2.87 -4.01 23.60
CA SER A 79 2.37 -2.73 24.11
C SER A 79 1.07 -2.33 23.45
N ASP A 80 0.28 -1.56 24.18
CA ASP A 80 -0.89 -0.85 23.65
C ASP A 80 -0.46 0.55 23.18
N TYR A 81 -0.64 0.81 21.88
CA TYR A 81 -0.32 2.09 21.25
C TYR A 81 -1.54 2.98 21.01
N SER A 82 -2.71 2.64 21.58
CA SER A 82 -3.96 3.42 21.44
C SER A 82 -3.80 4.89 21.87
N SER A 83 -2.93 5.17 22.83
CA SER A 83 -2.61 6.53 23.30
C SER A 83 -1.94 7.40 22.22
N PHE A 84 -1.38 6.80 21.18
CA PHE A 84 -0.76 7.49 20.04
C PHE A 84 -1.70 7.63 18.83
N LEU A 85 -3.00 7.36 18.98
CA LEU A 85 -3.97 7.39 17.87
C LEU A 85 -3.90 8.69 17.07
N ASN A 86 -3.76 9.84 17.73
CA ASN A 86 -3.69 11.13 17.04
C ASN A 86 -2.43 11.27 16.19
N GLN A 87 -1.27 10.84 16.70
CA GLN A 87 -0.02 10.83 15.93
C GLN A 87 -0.10 9.84 14.75
N ILE A 88 -0.64 8.65 14.99
CA ILE A 88 -0.84 7.62 13.97
C ILE A 88 -1.75 8.14 12.85
N ARG A 89 -2.91 8.70 13.21
CA ARG A 89 -3.85 9.29 12.26
C ARG A 89 -3.20 10.42 11.47
N SER A 90 -2.55 11.37 12.15
CA SER A 90 -1.87 12.49 11.49
C SER A 90 -0.78 12.00 10.52
N PHE A 91 -0.03 10.96 10.89
CA PHE A 91 1.00 10.38 10.04
C PHE A 91 0.39 9.71 8.79
N ILE A 92 -0.67 8.92 8.96
CA ILE A 92 -1.42 8.28 7.87
C ILE A 92 -2.04 9.32 6.94
N ASP A 93 -2.63 10.38 7.49
CA ASP A 93 -3.27 11.45 6.72
C ASP A 93 -2.24 12.19 5.83
N CYS A 94 -0.96 12.18 6.23
CA CYS A 94 0.16 12.72 5.46
C CYS A 94 0.80 11.72 4.47
N GLY A 95 0.18 10.57 4.22
CA GLY A 95 0.69 9.55 3.29
C GLY A 95 1.54 8.46 3.92
N GLY A 96 1.65 8.44 5.25
CA GLY A 96 2.48 7.50 5.98
C GLY A 96 1.87 6.11 6.11
N LYS A 97 2.72 5.09 6.18
CA LYS A 97 2.30 3.70 6.41
C LYS A 97 2.54 3.32 7.86
N VAL A 98 1.61 2.59 8.47
CA VAL A 98 1.76 2.10 9.84
C VAL A 98 1.59 0.59 9.87
N PHE A 99 2.63 -0.09 10.35
CA PHE A 99 2.62 -1.50 10.66
C PHE A 99 2.45 -1.73 12.16
N TYR A 100 1.57 -2.63 12.55
CA TYR A 100 1.42 -3.06 13.93
C TYR A 100 1.51 -4.59 14.06
N GLN A 101 2.62 -5.06 14.65
CA GLN A 101 2.74 -6.43 15.14
C GLN A 101 2.07 -6.52 16.52
N TYR A 102 0.94 -7.22 16.63
CA TYR A 102 0.24 -7.40 17.90
C TYR A 102 0.29 -8.85 18.38
N GLU A 103 0.29 -9.05 19.69
CA GLU A 103 0.37 -10.37 20.32
C GLU A 103 -1.02 -11.02 20.44
N VAL A 104 -1.03 -12.36 20.40
CA VAL A 104 -2.21 -13.21 20.27
C VAL A 104 -2.73 -13.78 21.60
N THR A 105 -1.87 -14.37 22.45
CA THR A 105 -2.31 -15.19 23.61
C THR A 105 -1.91 -14.64 24.97
N CYS A 106 -0.64 -14.31 25.19
CA CYS A 106 -0.16 -13.95 26.52
C CYS A 106 -0.38 -12.47 26.87
N CYS A 107 -0.77 -11.65 25.90
CA CYS A 107 -0.77 -10.20 26.04
C CYS A 107 -1.89 -9.50 25.24
N PRO A 108 -3.16 -9.62 25.69
CA PRO A 108 -4.34 -9.14 24.95
C PRO A 108 -4.33 -7.64 24.68
N ASN A 109 -3.63 -6.84 25.50
CA ASN A 109 -3.59 -5.38 25.38
C ASN A 109 -3.10 -4.89 24.02
N SER A 110 -2.13 -5.57 23.40
CA SER A 110 -1.64 -5.19 22.07
C SER A 110 -2.69 -5.44 20.97
N SER A 111 -3.40 -6.57 21.01
CA SER A 111 -4.53 -6.84 20.10
C SER A 111 -5.70 -5.87 20.32
N ILE A 112 -5.96 -5.47 21.56
CA ILE A 112 -6.96 -4.43 21.89
C ILE A 112 -6.53 -3.10 21.27
N GLY A 113 -5.27 -2.69 21.46
CA GLY A 113 -4.72 -1.47 20.88
C GLY A 113 -4.84 -1.45 19.35
N ALA A 114 -4.48 -2.55 18.68
CA ALA A 114 -4.59 -2.69 17.24
C ALA A 114 -6.04 -2.56 16.76
N SER A 115 -6.98 -3.24 17.42
CA SER A 115 -8.42 -3.18 17.11
C SER A 115 -9.01 -1.79 17.34
N PHE A 116 -8.58 -1.09 18.40
CA PHE A 116 -9.02 0.26 18.72
C PHE A 116 -8.53 1.27 17.68
N ILE A 117 -7.26 1.20 17.29
CA ILE A 117 -6.70 2.05 16.24
C ILE A 117 -7.42 1.79 14.91
N ALA A 118 -7.57 0.51 14.52
CA ALA A 118 -8.28 0.13 13.30
C ALA A 118 -9.72 0.67 13.27
N SER A 119 -10.47 0.45 14.36
CA SER A 119 -11.84 0.96 14.51
C SER A 119 -11.89 2.48 14.39
N SER A 120 -10.95 3.15 15.05
CA SER A 120 -10.88 4.62 15.05
C SER A 120 -10.53 5.19 13.69
N LEU A 121 -9.71 4.50 12.89
CA LEU A 121 -9.34 4.93 11.54
C LEU A 121 -10.48 4.71 10.53
N THR A 122 -11.16 3.57 10.61
CA THR A 122 -12.12 3.10 9.62
C THR A 122 -13.58 3.37 9.96
N GLY A 123 -13.89 3.71 11.23
CA GLY A 123 -15.26 3.81 11.74
C GLY A 123 -15.97 2.46 11.88
N LEU A 124 -15.28 1.35 11.62
CA LEU A 124 -15.83 -0.01 11.78
C LEU A 124 -15.77 -0.44 13.25
N ASN A 125 -16.67 -1.34 13.65
CA ASN A 125 -16.59 -1.99 14.96
C ASN A 125 -15.65 -3.20 14.88
N ILE A 126 -14.36 -2.98 15.12
CA ILE A 126 -13.32 -4.01 15.06
C ILE A 126 -12.94 -4.42 16.47
N ILE A 127 -13.05 -5.72 16.77
CA ILE A 127 -12.74 -6.27 18.10
C ILE A 127 -11.82 -7.49 18.00
N PRO A 128 -10.97 -7.76 18.99
CA PRO A 128 -10.17 -8.98 18.98
C PRO A 128 -11.07 -10.21 19.00
N ASN A 129 -10.82 -11.15 18.09
CA ASN A 129 -11.55 -12.41 18.05
C ASN A 129 -11.25 -13.21 19.33
N SER A 130 -12.28 -13.87 19.86
CA SER A 130 -12.16 -14.73 21.04
C SER A 130 -11.30 -15.99 20.80
N ASN A 131 -11.18 -16.41 19.54
CA ASN A 131 -10.37 -17.53 19.09
C ASN A 131 -8.94 -17.03 18.82
N ALA A 132 -8.07 -17.26 19.80
CA ALA A 132 -6.63 -17.15 19.66
C ALA A 132 -6.03 -18.55 19.65
N SER A 133 -4.99 -18.78 18.86
CA SER A 133 -4.22 -20.02 18.94
C SER A 133 -2.74 -19.79 18.73
N ILE A 134 -1.95 -20.63 19.40
CA ILE A 134 -0.53 -20.81 19.16
C ILE A 134 -0.37 -22.27 18.73
N ALA A 135 0.38 -22.51 17.66
CA ALA A 135 0.75 -23.87 17.26
C ALA A 135 1.47 -24.55 18.42
N GLY A 136 0.91 -25.66 18.91
CA GLY A 136 1.41 -26.35 20.10
C GLY A 136 2.89 -26.79 19.98
N SER A 137 3.55 -26.92 21.13
CA SER A 137 5.01 -27.10 21.32
C SER A 137 5.67 -28.34 20.67
N ILE A 138 4.94 -29.16 19.92
CA ILE A 138 5.41 -30.45 19.38
C ILE A 138 5.59 -30.43 17.85
N TYR A 139 5.07 -29.41 17.16
CA TYR A 139 5.16 -29.29 15.70
C TYR A 139 5.70 -27.91 15.29
N PRO A 140 6.59 -27.82 14.27
CA PRO A 140 7.03 -26.54 13.69
C PRO A 140 5.82 -25.74 13.14
N PRO A 141 5.97 -24.45 12.81
CA PRO A 141 4.85 -23.53 12.67
C PRO A 141 3.81 -23.99 11.68
N GLY A 142 2.62 -23.48 11.95
CA GLY A 142 1.44 -24.23 11.65
C GLY A 142 0.68 -23.76 10.46
N TRP A 143 0.92 -22.55 9.95
CA TRP A 143 0.05 -21.95 8.95
C TRP A 143 0.86 -21.21 7.90
N TYR A 144 0.35 -21.27 6.66
CA TYR A 144 0.78 -20.39 5.59
C TYR A 144 -0.42 -19.70 4.96
N THR A 145 -0.15 -18.54 4.37
CA THR A 145 -1.13 -17.69 3.70
C THR A 145 -0.71 -17.39 2.28
N SER A 146 -1.67 -17.16 1.38
CA SER A 146 -1.42 -16.40 0.16
C SER A 146 -2.28 -15.14 0.21
N LEU A 147 -1.68 -13.97 -0.01
CA LEU A 147 -2.44 -12.78 -0.35
C LEU A 147 -2.79 -12.76 -1.84
N GLN A 148 -3.72 -11.85 -2.21
CA GLN A 148 -4.16 -11.61 -3.58
C GLN A 148 -2.99 -11.80 -4.56
N ASP A 149 -3.15 -12.75 -5.48
CA ASP A 149 -2.25 -13.06 -6.61
C ASP A 149 -1.08 -14.04 -6.35
N GLU A 150 -1.12 -14.86 -5.29
CA GLU A 150 -0.14 -15.95 -5.04
C GLU A 150 1.32 -15.50 -4.86
N CYS A 151 1.58 -14.19 -4.84
CA CYS A 151 2.93 -13.67 -4.98
C CYS A 151 3.85 -13.92 -3.77
N ILE A 152 3.30 -14.17 -2.58
CA ILE A 152 4.09 -14.52 -1.39
C ILE A 152 3.35 -15.48 -0.46
N SER A 153 4.12 -16.34 0.20
CA SER A 153 3.70 -17.11 1.37
C SER A 153 4.31 -16.55 2.66
N ILE A 154 3.46 -16.25 3.64
CA ILE A 154 3.88 -15.83 4.99
C ILE A 154 3.56 -16.98 5.96
N PHE A 155 4.49 -17.27 6.86
CA PHE A 155 4.37 -18.36 7.83
C PHE A 155 4.18 -17.81 9.24
N GLY A 156 3.27 -18.43 10.00
CA GLY A 156 2.96 -18.03 11.37
C GLY A 156 2.93 -19.21 12.33
N ASN A 157 3.31 -18.97 13.57
CA ASN A 157 3.23 -19.91 14.70
C ASN A 157 2.08 -19.57 15.66
N ALA A 158 1.38 -18.46 15.44
CA ALA A 158 0.19 -18.08 16.19
C ALA A 158 -0.77 -17.27 15.31
N TYR A 159 -2.04 -17.23 15.71
CA TYR A 159 -3.06 -16.40 15.06
C TYR A 159 -4.05 -15.83 16.09
N LYS A 160 -4.46 -14.58 15.88
CA LYS A 160 -5.66 -13.98 16.47
C LYS A 160 -6.26 -13.06 15.44
N GLY A 161 -7.44 -13.41 14.96
CA GLY A 161 -8.20 -12.54 14.09
C GLY A 161 -8.72 -11.32 14.82
N LEU A 162 -9.10 -10.34 14.04
CA LEU A 162 -9.98 -9.27 14.50
C LEU A 162 -11.33 -9.45 13.80
N ASP A 163 -12.41 -9.49 14.57
CA ASP A 163 -13.77 -9.49 14.03
C ASP A 163 -14.13 -8.09 13.53
N GLY A 164 -14.99 -8.02 12.52
CA GLY A 164 -15.42 -6.74 11.92
C GLY A 164 -14.53 -6.22 10.79
N ILE A 165 -13.41 -6.87 10.50
CA ILE A 165 -12.60 -6.58 9.30
C ILE A 165 -13.35 -7.06 8.05
N PRO A 166 -13.57 -6.22 7.01
CA PRO A 166 -14.17 -6.67 5.75
C PRO A 166 -13.31 -7.73 5.06
N ILE A 167 -13.93 -8.68 4.36
CA ILE A 167 -13.22 -9.82 3.72
C ILE A 167 -12.09 -9.34 2.79
N ALA A 168 -12.30 -8.26 2.04
CA ALA A 168 -11.31 -7.71 1.13
C ALA A 168 -10.05 -7.17 1.84
N ASN A 169 -10.15 -6.87 3.14
CA ASN A 169 -9.09 -6.31 3.97
C ASN A 169 -8.46 -7.37 4.89
N GLN A 170 -8.94 -8.62 4.86
CA GLN A 170 -8.42 -9.71 5.68
C GLN A 170 -7.23 -10.38 5.03
N ILE A 171 -6.21 -10.67 5.84
CA ILE A 171 -5.10 -11.54 5.47
C ILE A 171 -5.41 -12.93 6.04
N ASN A 172 -5.75 -13.88 5.15
CA ASN A 172 -6.33 -15.16 5.53
C ASN A 172 -5.35 -16.33 5.46
N ALA A 173 -5.37 -17.21 6.46
CA ALA A 173 -4.64 -18.48 6.45
C ALA A 173 -5.34 -19.41 5.46
N ILE A 174 -4.57 -19.97 4.52
CA ILE A 174 -5.12 -20.83 3.46
C ILE A 174 -4.79 -22.31 3.68
N GLY A 175 -3.89 -22.62 4.62
CA GLY A 175 -3.47 -23.98 4.89
C GLY A 175 -2.69 -24.12 6.18
N ILE A 176 -2.43 -25.38 6.55
CA ILE A 176 -1.55 -25.74 7.66
C ILE A 176 -0.24 -26.34 7.16
N MET A 177 0.84 -26.06 7.87
CA MET A 177 2.10 -26.79 7.77
C MET A 177 2.20 -27.82 8.90
N ASN A 178 2.94 -28.90 8.66
CA ASN A 178 3.36 -29.87 9.69
C ASN A 178 2.26 -30.43 10.61
N ASN A 179 1.02 -30.57 10.11
CA ASN A 179 -0.14 -31.02 10.90
C ASN A 179 -0.48 -30.14 12.12
N ALA A 180 -0.16 -28.85 12.07
CA ALA A 180 -0.50 -27.95 13.16
C ALA A 180 -2.02 -27.85 13.37
N SER A 181 -2.37 -27.61 14.63
CA SER A 181 -3.75 -27.54 15.12
C SER A 181 -3.96 -26.20 15.82
N PRO A 182 -5.17 -25.62 15.72
CA PRO A 182 -6.35 -26.12 15.00
C PRO A 182 -6.34 -25.75 13.50
N LEU A 183 -7.30 -26.31 12.75
CA LEU A 183 -7.46 -26.01 11.32
C LEU A 183 -7.77 -24.52 11.08
N PRO A 184 -7.35 -23.93 9.93
CA PRO A 184 -7.52 -22.49 9.63
C PRO A 184 -8.98 -22.02 9.67
N SER A 185 -9.94 -22.93 9.51
CA SER A 185 -11.38 -22.65 9.57
C SER A 185 -11.88 -22.14 10.92
N VAL A 186 -11.06 -22.19 11.98
CA VAL A 186 -11.41 -21.69 13.33
C VAL A 186 -11.15 -20.18 13.47
N CYS A 187 -10.20 -19.63 12.72
CA CYS A 187 -9.95 -18.20 12.61
C CYS A 187 -9.14 -17.95 11.34
N SER A 188 -9.82 -17.63 10.25
CA SER A 188 -9.16 -17.53 8.95
C SER A 188 -8.29 -16.29 8.87
N ASN A 189 -8.69 -15.17 9.46
CA ASN A 189 -7.91 -13.93 9.38
C ASN A 189 -6.87 -13.88 10.50
N PHE A 190 -5.60 -13.76 10.15
CA PHE A 190 -4.51 -13.56 11.12
C PHE A 190 -3.92 -12.15 11.01
N GLY A 191 -4.37 -11.38 10.02
CA GLY A 191 -3.93 -10.02 9.77
C GLY A 191 -4.98 -9.23 9.02
N PHE A 192 -4.69 -7.95 8.85
CA PHE A 192 -5.54 -7.04 8.11
C PHE A 192 -4.70 -5.99 7.40
N TYR A 193 -5.30 -5.38 6.39
CA TYR A 193 -4.76 -4.24 5.69
C TYR A 193 -5.88 -3.24 5.36
N PHE A 194 -5.69 -1.99 5.76
CA PHE A 194 -6.51 -0.85 5.41
C PHE A 194 -5.70 0.20 4.66
N SER A 195 -6.33 0.71 3.61
CA SER A 195 -5.81 1.66 2.67
C SER A 195 -6.52 3.00 2.80
N THR A 196 -6.09 3.92 1.94
CA THR A 196 -6.68 5.22 1.72
C THR A 196 -8.20 5.21 1.53
N THR A 197 -8.74 4.15 0.93
CA THR A 197 -10.17 4.01 0.63
C THR A 197 -11.01 3.54 1.82
N ASP A 198 -10.36 3.05 2.88
CA ASP A 198 -11.03 2.44 4.03
C ASP A 198 -11.20 3.41 5.21
N PHE A 199 -10.54 4.57 5.19
CA PHE A 199 -10.51 5.51 6.32
C PHE A 199 -11.63 6.54 6.25
N VAL A 200 -12.10 6.97 7.43
CA VAL A 200 -13.11 8.03 7.57
C VAL A 200 -12.42 9.40 7.57
N GLY A 201 -12.82 10.28 6.64
CA GLY A 201 -12.29 11.64 6.54
C GLY A 201 -11.88 12.03 5.10
N THR A 202 -11.04 13.07 4.99
CA THR A 202 -10.79 13.77 3.71
C THR A 202 -9.34 13.78 3.21
N ALA A 203 -8.41 13.07 3.86
CA ALA A 203 -7.02 13.05 3.40
C ALA A 203 -6.39 11.71 3.75
N HIS A 204 -6.52 10.73 2.87
CA HIS A 204 -6.00 9.41 3.14
C HIS A 204 -5.08 9.04 2.00
N ASN A 205 -3.80 9.29 2.16
CA ASN A 205 -2.76 8.81 1.24
C ASN A 205 -1.95 7.64 1.86
N GLY A 206 -2.18 7.37 3.14
CA GLY A 206 -1.44 6.39 3.93
C GLY A 206 -2.13 5.04 4.06
N ALA A 207 -1.61 4.23 4.98
CA ALA A 207 -2.09 2.88 5.20
C ALA A 207 -1.88 2.40 6.63
N PHE A 208 -2.70 1.42 7.02
CA PHE A 208 -2.58 0.73 8.29
C PHE A 208 -2.73 -0.76 8.10
N PHE A 209 -1.74 -1.53 8.52
CA PHE A 209 -1.79 -2.98 8.45
C PHE A 209 -1.28 -3.58 9.75
N GLY A 210 -1.82 -4.73 10.09
CA GLY A 210 -1.45 -5.42 11.31
C GLY A 210 -1.45 -6.92 11.14
N LEU A 211 -0.52 -7.56 11.82
CA LEU A 211 -0.35 -9.01 11.84
C LEU A 211 -0.38 -9.48 13.29
N GLY A 212 -1.21 -10.49 13.56
CA GLY A 212 -1.36 -11.09 14.89
C GLY A 212 -0.35 -12.20 15.09
N ASP A 213 0.68 -11.94 15.89
CA ASP A 213 1.74 -12.86 16.34
C ASP A 213 2.26 -13.77 15.22
N ILE A 214 2.45 -13.18 14.05
CA ILE A 214 3.20 -13.81 12.98
C ILE A 214 4.65 -13.53 13.28
N ASN A 215 5.46 -14.57 13.43
CA ASN A 215 6.88 -14.43 13.17
C ASN A 215 7.07 -14.13 11.68
N ILE A 216 6.91 -12.86 11.27
CA ILE A 216 7.14 -12.34 9.90
C ILE A 216 8.53 -12.77 9.37
N PHE A 217 9.39 -13.19 10.29
CA PHE A 217 10.81 -13.44 10.15
C PHE A 217 11.14 -14.93 10.26
N TYR A 218 10.15 -15.80 10.12
CA TYR A 218 10.33 -17.24 10.10
C TYR A 218 10.23 -17.76 8.66
N ASP A 219 11.25 -18.47 8.21
CA ASP A 219 11.36 -19.03 6.86
C ASP A 219 10.67 -20.40 6.68
N GLY A 220 10.15 -20.98 7.76
CA GLY A 220 9.59 -22.33 7.74
C GLY A 220 10.44 -23.38 8.46
N TYR A 221 11.68 -23.06 8.89
CA TYR A 221 12.70 -24.08 9.14
C TYR A 221 13.38 -24.10 10.53
N GLU A 222 13.13 -23.17 11.46
CA GLU A 222 13.83 -23.20 12.76
C GLU A 222 13.28 -24.21 13.80
N PRO A 223 14.16 -24.85 14.60
CA PRO A 223 13.78 -25.76 15.69
C PRO A 223 13.27 -25.01 16.94
N PHE A 224 12.36 -25.68 17.66
CA PHE A 224 11.56 -25.18 18.77
C PHE A 224 12.26 -24.53 19.98
N TRP A 225 13.58 -24.66 20.13
CA TRP A 225 14.32 -24.13 21.27
C TRP A 225 15.05 -22.82 21.01
N ASN A 226 15.20 -22.42 19.75
CA ASN A 226 15.79 -21.14 19.41
C ASN A 226 14.64 -20.20 19.12
N GLY A 227 14.32 -19.32 20.07
CA GLY A 227 13.41 -18.20 19.83
C GLY A 227 13.96 -17.27 18.76
N GLY A 228 13.80 -17.67 17.50
CA GLY A 228 13.99 -16.91 16.27
C GLY A 228 15.30 -16.13 16.20
N THR A 229 16.40 -16.74 15.76
CA THR A 229 17.65 -15.97 15.57
C THR A 229 18.30 -16.05 14.19
N THR A 230 17.74 -16.71 13.16
CA THR A 230 18.61 -17.00 12.01
C THR A 230 18.07 -16.96 10.58
N ALA A 231 16.79 -16.83 10.27
CA ALA A 231 16.41 -16.53 8.88
C ALA A 231 15.19 -15.65 8.73
N VAL A 232 15.43 -14.33 8.75
CA VAL A 232 14.46 -13.37 8.23
C VAL A 232 14.15 -13.72 6.77
N ASN A 233 12.90 -14.07 6.47
CA ASN A 233 12.48 -14.34 5.11
C ASN A 233 12.48 -13.02 4.30
N MET A 234 13.46 -12.88 3.40
CA MET A 234 13.63 -11.65 2.62
C MET A 234 12.48 -11.40 1.64
N ASP A 235 11.75 -12.41 1.18
CA ASP A 235 10.56 -12.19 0.37
C ASP A 235 9.48 -11.51 1.21
N VAL A 236 9.33 -11.90 2.48
CA VAL A 236 8.38 -11.28 3.41
C VAL A 236 8.81 -9.86 3.77
N ILE A 237 10.11 -9.63 3.96
CA ILE A 237 10.64 -8.28 4.12
C ILE A 237 10.37 -7.43 2.88
N ASN A 238 10.63 -7.92 1.68
CA ASN A 238 10.33 -7.21 0.44
C ASN A 238 8.84 -6.92 0.28
N PHE A 239 7.97 -7.80 0.77
CA PHE A 239 6.54 -7.62 0.66
C PHE A 239 6.02 -6.46 1.51
N PHE A 240 6.42 -6.39 2.79
CA PHE A 240 5.99 -5.33 3.71
C PHE A 240 6.84 -4.06 3.64
N PHE A 241 8.12 -4.22 3.32
CA PHE A 241 9.15 -3.17 3.23
C PHE A 241 9.82 -3.22 1.86
N PRO A 242 9.08 -2.90 0.79
CA PRO A 242 9.61 -3.01 -0.56
C PRO A 242 10.70 -2.00 -0.82
N ASN A 243 11.73 -2.44 -1.53
CA ASN A 243 12.70 -1.57 -2.17
C ASN A 243 12.40 -1.45 -3.67
N ASN A 244 13.17 -0.64 -4.38
CA ASN A 244 12.98 -0.40 -5.82
C ASN A 244 13.13 -1.65 -6.72
N ASN A 245 13.62 -2.76 -6.18
CA ASN A 245 13.78 -4.03 -6.90
C ASN A 245 12.66 -5.03 -6.57
N SER A 246 11.74 -4.69 -5.66
CA SER A 246 10.67 -5.57 -5.21
C SER A 246 9.64 -5.75 -6.31
N LYS A 247 9.38 -7.01 -6.69
CA LYS A 247 8.40 -7.38 -7.74
C LYS A 247 7.00 -7.64 -7.19
N CYS A 248 6.89 -7.82 -5.89
CA CYS A 248 5.64 -8.00 -5.17
C CYS A 248 5.72 -7.19 -3.88
N ASN A 249 4.68 -6.42 -3.58
CA ASN A 249 4.60 -5.63 -2.37
C ASN A 249 3.16 -5.34 -1.96
N LEU A 250 2.97 -5.09 -0.67
CA LEU A 250 1.68 -4.67 -0.13
C LEU A 250 1.37 -3.21 -0.51
N PHE A 251 2.43 -2.41 -0.72
CA PHE A 251 2.37 -1.01 -1.10
C PHE A 251 3.54 -0.66 -2.02
N PRO A 252 3.44 0.34 -2.89
CA PRO A 252 4.61 0.86 -3.60
C PRO A 252 5.65 1.46 -2.63
N VAL A 253 6.90 1.55 -3.08
CA VAL A 253 8.01 2.12 -2.30
C VAL A 253 7.77 3.59 -1.98
N GLY A 254 8.09 3.98 -0.76
CA GLY A 254 8.07 5.36 -0.33
C GLY A 254 6.70 5.97 -0.11
N CYS A 255 6.76 7.25 0.14
CA CYS A 255 5.62 8.12 0.29
C CYS A 255 4.84 8.22 -1.02
N ILE A 256 3.62 7.67 -1.04
CA ILE A 256 2.66 7.94 -2.10
C ILE A 256 2.06 9.31 -1.75
N LEU A 257 2.79 10.39 -2.05
CA LEU A 257 2.09 11.63 -2.38
C LEU A 257 1.15 11.22 -3.48
N GLY A 258 -0.16 11.19 -3.20
CA GLY A 258 -1.15 10.65 -4.13
C GLY A 258 -0.75 11.11 -5.51
N ASN A 259 -0.23 10.18 -6.33
CA ASN A 259 -0.04 10.47 -7.73
C ASN A 259 -1.40 11.01 -8.14
N PRO A 260 -1.51 12.25 -8.68
CA PRO A 260 -2.81 12.77 -9.07
C PRO A 260 -3.45 11.68 -9.91
N SER A 261 -4.51 11.06 -9.38
CA SER A 261 -4.82 9.63 -9.61
C SER A 261 -4.26 9.13 -10.92
N GLU A 262 -3.20 8.30 -10.89
CA GLU A 262 -3.09 7.34 -11.97
C GLU A 262 -4.35 6.49 -11.84
N ILE A 263 -5.29 6.72 -12.76
CA ILE A 263 -6.41 5.82 -12.99
C ILE A 263 -5.76 4.54 -13.45
N ASN A 264 -5.39 3.69 -12.50
CA ASN A 264 -5.12 2.30 -12.76
C ASN A 264 -6.45 1.78 -13.32
N PRO A 265 -6.54 1.40 -14.62
CA PRO A 265 -7.78 0.90 -15.15
C PRO A 265 -8.02 -0.42 -14.41
N SER A 266 -8.94 -0.37 -13.45
CA SER A 266 -9.62 -1.57 -13.01
C SER A 266 -10.20 -2.20 -14.29
N ASN A 267 -9.52 -3.24 -14.75
CA ASN A 267 -9.98 -4.13 -15.81
C ASN A 267 -11.30 -4.72 -15.30
N ASN A 268 -12.43 -4.04 -15.60
CA ASN A 268 -13.81 -4.55 -15.69
C ASN A 268 -14.88 -3.49 -15.38
N TYR A 269 -14.81 -2.30 -16.00
CA TYR A 269 -15.98 -1.40 -16.04
C TYR A 269 -16.26 -0.89 -17.45
N ASN A 270 -17.06 -1.67 -18.20
CA ASN A 270 -17.92 -1.27 -19.33
C ASN A 270 -17.38 -0.22 -20.33
N ASN A 271 -16.60 -0.72 -21.29
CA ASN A 271 -16.70 -0.57 -22.76
C ASN A 271 -16.65 0.81 -23.44
N PHE A 272 -15.94 1.84 -22.97
CA PHE A 272 -15.64 2.99 -23.86
C PHE A 272 -14.40 2.72 -24.71
N THR A 273 -14.53 2.81 -26.03
CA THR A 273 -13.40 2.68 -26.97
C THR A 273 -13.04 4.07 -27.50
N VAL A 274 -11.74 4.37 -27.54
CA VAL A 274 -11.19 5.61 -28.13
C VAL A 274 -10.16 5.19 -29.16
N THR A 275 -10.44 5.44 -30.43
CA THR A 275 -9.63 4.96 -31.55
C THR A 275 -9.58 5.96 -32.70
N PRO A 276 -8.47 6.06 -33.44
CA PRO A 276 -7.17 5.47 -33.12
C PRO A 276 -6.47 6.22 -31.97
N ASN A 277 -5.49 5.58 -31.33
CA ASN A 277 -4.55 6.22 -30.42
C ASN A 277 -3.19 5.51 -30.59
N PRO A 278 -2.16 6.14 -31.17
CA PRO A 278 -2.11 7.54 -31.60
C PRO A 278 -3.10 7.89 -32.73
N PHE A 279 -3.51 9.16 -32.81
CA PHE A 279 -4.43 9.66 -33.85
C PHE A 279 -3.76 10.69 -34.77
N ASN A 280 -4.31 10.82 -35.98
CA ASN A 280 -3.85 11.78 -37.00
C ASN A 280 -4.97 12.76 -37.37
N ASP A 281 -6.01 12.26 -38.04
CA ASP A 281 -7.06 13.08 -38.66
C ASP A 281 -8.35 13.17 -37.83
N PHE A 282 -8.64 12.14 -37.05
CA PHE A 282 -9.83 12.09 -36.21
C PHE A 282 -9.63 11.20 -34.98
N ILE A 283 -10.46 11.41 -33.97
CA ILE A 283 -10.64 10.52 -32.82
C ILE A 283 -12.10 10.04 -32.85
N ASN A 284 -12.31 8.73 -32.87
CA ASN A 284 -13.61 8.11 -32.69
C ASN A 284 -13.77 7.63 -31.24
N ILE A 285 -14.91 7.92 -30.65
CA ILE A 285 -15.26 7.55 -29.29
C ILE A 285 -16.57 6.77 -29.35
N GLU A 286 -16.59 5.51 -28.90
CA GLU A 286 -17.80 4.68 -28.91
C GLU A 286 -18.28 4.34 -27.50
N PHE A 287 -19.60 4.32 -27.33
CA PHE A 287 -20.32 4.14 -26.07
C PHE A 287 -21.36 3.00 -26.24
N PRO A 288 -21.02 1.73 -25.99
CA PRO A 288 -21.85 0.56 -26.32
C PRO A 288 -23.12 0.39 -25.47
N ASN A 289 -23.23 1.05 -24.31
CA ASN A 289 -24.40 1.00 -23.44
C ASN A 289 -24.85 2.43 -23.05
N LEU A 290 -26.05 2.81 -23.50
CA LEU A 290 -26.66 4.16 -23.34
C LEU A 290 -27.23 4.46 -21.96
N ASP A 291 -27.29 3.49 -21.04
CA ASP A 291 -27.87 3.69 -19.70
C ASP A 291 -27.14 4.78 -18.88
N SER A 292 -25.96 5.20 -19.33
CA SER A 292 -25.31 6.45 -18.94
C SER A 292 -25.23 7.37 -20.16
N GLN A 293 -26.27 8.17 -20.40
CA GLN A 293 -26.22 9.24 -21.41
C GLN A 293 -24.96 10.08 -21.20
N VAL A 294 -24.08 10.09 -22.20
CA VAL A 294 -22.87 10.92 -22.19
C VAL A 294 -23.32 12.37 -22.28
N SER A 295 -23.13 13.12 -21.21
CA SER A 295 -23.56 14.51 -21.12
C SER A 295 -22.54 15.46 -21.73
N ARG A 296 -21.25 15.09 -21.74
CA ARG A 296 -20.16 15.96 -22.21
C ARG A 296 -18.89 15.19 -22.59
N ILE A 297 -18.18 15.68 -23.60
CA ILE A 297 -16.82 15.25 -23.94
C ILE A 297 -15.93 16.49 -24.01
N ILE A 298 -14.77 16.43 -23.37
CA ILE A 298 -13.81 17.54 -23.31
C ILE A 298 -12.43 17.00 -23.67
N LEU A 299 -11.68 17.73 -24.49
CA LEU A 299 -10.28 17.46 -24.79
C LEU A 299 -9.42 18.62 -24.29
N TYR A 300 -8.39 18.30 -23.52
CA TYR A 300 -7.42 19.25 -23.00
C TYR A 300 -6.04 19.02 -23.60
N ASP A 301 -5.28 20.10 -23.78
CA ASP A 301 -3.83 20.00 -23.95
C ASP A 301 -3.12 19.68 -22.61
N ILE A 302 -1.80 19.47 -22.66
CA ILE A 302 -0.98 19.17 -21.47
C ILE A 302 -0.91 20.32 -20.45
N LEU A 303 -1.22 21.56 -20.85
CA LEU A 303 -1.28 22.72 -19.96
C LEU A 303 -2.66 22.88 -19.33
N GLY A 304 -3.64 22.03 -19.70
CA GLY A 304 -5.02 22.07 -19.22
C GLY A 304 -5.92 23.02 -20.01
N ASN A 305 -5.47 23.56 -21.14
CA ASN A 305 -6.34 24.38 -22.00
C ASN A 305 -7.36 23.47 -22.71
N VAL A 306 -8.62 23.90 -22.75
CA VAL A 306 -9.69 23.20 -23.47
C VAL A 306 -9.50 23.40 -24.98
N ILE A 307 -9.27 22.31 -25.69
CA ILE A 307 -9.12 22.26 -27.16
C ILE A 307 -10.46 21.91 -27.82
N PHE A 308 -11.27 21.09 -27.16
CA PHE A 308 -12.57 20.66 -27.66
C PHE A 308 -13.53 20.46 -26.49
N ASP A 309 -14.79 20.85 -26.65
CA ASP A 309 -15.83 20.71 -25.63
C ASP A 309 -17.20 20.62 -26.28
N ILE A 310 -17.89 19.50 -26.09
CA ILE A 310 -19.23 19.27 -26.61
C ILE A 310 -20.12 18.70 -25.52
N THR A 311 -21.38 19.13 -25.51
CA THR A 311 -22.42 18.64 -24.60
C THR A 311 -23.59 18.03 -25.39
N ASN A 312 -24.50 17.35 -24.68
CA ASN A 312 -25.75 16.81 -25.23
C ASN A 312 -25.54 15.78 -26.35
N ILE A 313 -24.67 14.79 -26.11
CA ILE A 313 -24.39 13.71 -27.07
C ILE A 313 -25.53 12.70 -27.03
N SER A 314 -26.26 12.59 -28.14
CA SER A 314 -27.43 11.71 -28.26
C SER A 314 -27.13 10.36 -28.92
N ASN A 315 -25.93 10.18 -29.47
CA ASN A 315 -25.53 8.99 -30.24
C ASN A 315 -24.53 8.12 -29.46
N ASN A 316 -24.47 6.84 -29.83
CA ASN A 316 -23.55 5.84 -29.24
C ASN A 316 -22.11 5.98 -29.74
N ASN A 317 -21.83 7.01 -30.54
CA ASN A 317 -20.49 7.37 -30.93
C ASN A 317 -20.37 8.89 -31.13
N TYR A 318 -19.14 9.36 -31.08
CA TYR A 318 -18.79 10.73 -31.44
C TYR A 318 -17.42 10.75 -32.11
N THR A 319 -17.31 11.50 -33.20
CA THR A 319 -16.05 11.67 -33.92
C THR A 319 -15.59 13.12 -33.83
N ILE A 320 -14.37 13.31 -33.32
CA ILE A 320 -13.70 14.61 -33.24
C ILE A 320 -12.75 14.72 -34.44
N GLY A 321 -12.91 15.73 -35.29
CA GLY A 321 -11.92 16.07 -36.32
C GLY A 321 -10.72 16.77 -35.70
N THR A 322 -9.51 16.35 -36.04
CA THR A 322 -8.28 16.79 -35.34
C THR A 322 -7.30 17.55 -36.23
N SER A 323 -7.72 18.03 -37.40
CA SER A 323 -6.85 18.69 -38.39
C SER A 323 -6.10 19.90 -37.82
N GLU A 324 -6.71 20.65 -36.90
CA GLU A 324 -6.15 21.88 -36.32
C GLU A 324 -5.37 21.65 -35.01
N ILE A 325 -5.36 20.41 -34.51
CA ILE A 325 -4.72 20.06 -33.24
C ILE A 325 -3.22 19.81 -33.48
N PRO A 326 -2.27 20.43 -32.75
CA PRO A 326 -0.84 20.14 -32.91
C PRO A 326 -0.44 18.72 -32.48
N GLN A 327 0.72 18.23 -32.93
CA GLN A 327 1.30 16.97 -32.41
C GLN A 327 1.58 17.09 -30.91
N GLY A 328 1.32 16.01 -30.14
CA GLY A 328 1.57 16.02 -28.70
C GLY A 328 0.63 15.16 -27.87
N PHE A 329 0.66 15.36 -26.56
CA PHE A 329 -0.17 14.66 -25.59
C PHE A 329 -1.43 15.44 -25.24
N TYR A 330 -2.55 14.74 -25.12
CA TYR A 330 -3.84 15.30 -24.77
C TYR A 330 -4.55 14.45 -23.71
N ILE A 331 -5.44 15.10 -22.97
CA ILE A 331 -6.32 14.46 -21.99
C ILE A 331 -7.76 14.53 -22.50
N LEU A 332 -8.35 13.38 -22.80
CA LEU A 332 -9.75 13.24 -23.15
C LEU A 332 -10.56 12.92 -21.90
N GLU A 333 -11.58 13.72 -21.64
CA GLU A 333 -12.51 13.57 -20.53
C GLU A 333 -13.93 13.34 -21.05
N ILE A 334 -14.62 12.35 -20.49
CA ILE A 334 -15.97 11.95 -20.88
C ILE A 334 -16.83 11.93 -19.62
N HIS A 335 -17.93 12.68 -19.64
CA HIS A 335 -18.91 12.75 -18.56
C HIS A 335 -20.17 11.99 -18.95
N GLY A 336 -20.58 11.04 -18.11
CA GLY A 336 -21.93 10.48 -18.10
C GLY A 336 -22.72 10.99 -16.89
N GLN A 337 -23.96 10.52 -16.73
CA GLN A 337 -24.85 10.96 -15.64
C GLN A 337 -24.23 10.92 -14.24
N ASN A 338 -23.52 9.85 -13.88
CA ASN A 338 -22.88 9.68 -12.57
C ASN A 338 -21.41 9.26 -12.68
N LYS A 339 -20.78 9.46 -13.85
CA LYS A 339 -19.45 8.91 -14.14
C LYS A 339 -18.60 9.92 -14.88
N ARG A 340 -17.31 9.91 -14.58
CA ARG A 340 -16.27 10.69 -15.25
C ARG A 340 -15.15 9.75 -15.66
N ILE A 341 -14.76 9.79 -16.93
CA ILE A 341 -13.68 8.97 -17.48
C ILE A 341 -12.63 9.89 -18.05
N ILE A 342 -11.37 9.60 -17.76
CA ILE A 342 -10.23 10.35 -18.26
C ILE A 342 -9.30 9.38 -19.01
N ARG A 343 -8.83 9.79 -20.19
CA ARG A 343 -7.94 9.03 -21.06
C ARG A 343 -6.84 9.93 -21.61
N LYS A 344 -5.59 9.48 -21.52
CA LYS A 344 -4.47 10.11 -22.23
C LYS A 344 -4.42 9.59 -23.66
N ILE A 345 -4.34 10.50 -24.63
CA ILE A 345 -4.23 10.18 -26.05
C ILE A 345 -3.10 10.98 -26.69
N ILE A 346 -2.57 10.50 -27.82
CA ILE A 346 -1.38 11.03 -28.49
C ILE A 346 -1.72 11.39 -29.93
N LYS A 347 -1.35 12.60 -30.35
CA LYS A 347 -1.37 12.99 -31.77
C LYS A 347 0.01 12.84 -32.39
N GLU A 348 0.08 12.11 -33.50
CA GLU A 348 1.29 11.94 -34.32
C GLU A 348 1.38 12.89 -35.52
#